data_AF-E6M037-F1
#
_entry.id   AF-E6M037-F1
#
_cell.length_a   1.000
_cell.length_b   1.000
_cell.length_c   1.000
_cell.angle_alpha   90.00
_cell.angle_beta   90.00
_cell.angle_gamma   90.00
#
_symmetry.space_group_name_H-M   'P 1'
#
loop_
_entity.id
_entity.type
_entity.pdbx_description
1 polymer ?
#
loop_
_entity_poly.entity_id
_entity_poly.type
_entity_poly.pdbx_seq_one_letter_code
_entity_poly.pdbx_strand_id
1 'polypeptide(L)'
;MAKAQGKQVFEGTIRILNHAELVGFQGAPEPNPDYSGSFKYEKYAILVFDGSQTVTGTSGDGTGMQTGSAKLLCVGAYYAGVDSVDTIPEWVPYNGKRVVVAATAGDVGWPSDTSLPVGEPRGGGEIIYAE
;
A
#
# COMPACT_ATOMS: atom_id res chain seq x y z
N MET A 1 23.10 -1.14 -6.75
CA MET A 1 22.10 -0.69 -5.76
C MET A 1 20.79 -0.38 -6.49
N ALA A 2 19.62 -0.69 -5.92
CA ALA A 2 18.31 -0.54 -6.58
C ALA A 2 18.08 0.84 -7.23
N LYS A 3 18.49 1.93 -6.57
CA LYS A 3 18.40 3.30 -7.12
C LYS A 3 19.15 3.48 -8.44
N ALA A 4 20.28 2.81 -8.62
CA ALA A 4 21.05 2.86 -9.87
C ALA A 4 20.37 2.13 -11.04
N GLN A 5 19.31 1.36 -10.78
CA GLN A 5 18.49 0.68 -11.78
C GLN A 5 17.17 1.43 -12.06
N GLY A 6 17.04 2.68 -11.61
CA GLY A 6 15.81 3.45 -11.76
C GLY A 6 14.68 3.05 -10.81
N LYS A 7 14.99 2.25 -9.78
CA LYS A 7 14.02 1.89 -8.72
C LYS A 7 14.03 2.92 -7.59
N GLN A 8 12.86 3.14 -7.02
CA GLN A 8 12.66 3.80 -5.74
C GLN A 8 12.90 2.79 -4.62
N VAL A 9 13.27 3.28 -3.44
CA VAL A 9 13.51 2.45 -2.26
C VAL A 9 12.62 2.96 -1.15
N PHE A 10 11.77 2.09 -0.64
CA PHE A 10 10.84 2.35 0.45
C PHE A 10 11.27 1.57 1.68
N GLU A 11 11.29 2.24 2.82
CA GLU A 11 11.80 1.68 4.07
C GLU A 11 10.75 1.90 5.15
N GLY A 12 10.40 0.82 5.85
CA GLY A 12 9.33 0.87 6.82
C GLY A 12 9.05 -0.46 7.49
N THR A 13 8.02 -0.48 8.32
CA THR A 13 7.55 -1.67 9.03
C THR A 13 6.26 -2.19 8.40
N ILE A 14 6.20 -3.50 8.13
CA ILE A 14 4.95 -4.11 7.63
C ILE A 14 3.94 -4.22 8.77
N ARG A 15 2.70 -3.84 8.50
CA ARG A 15 1.54 -4.05 9.36
C ARG A 15 0.42 -4.70 8.56
N ILE A 16 -0.11 -5.80 9.09
CA ILE A 16 -1.35 -6.39 8.58
C ILE A 16 -2.50 -5.88 9.43
N LEU A 17 -3.45 -5.19 8.80
CA LEU A 17 -4.58 -4.55 9.45
C LEU A 17 -5.87 -4.93 8.73
N ASN A 18 -6.95 -5.13 9.48
CA ASN A 18 -8.28 -5.16 8.88
C ASN A 18 -8.76 -3.74 8.52
N HIS A 19 -9.90 -3.64 7.84
CA HIS A 19 -10.48 -2.36 7.42
C HIS A 19 -10.62 -1.35 8.58
N ALA A 20 -11.27 -1.75 9.68
CA ALA A 20 -11.52 -0.85 10.82
C ALA A 20 -10.22 -0.42 11.52
N GLU A 21 -9.25 -1.33 11.65
CA GLU A 21 -7.93 -1.04 12.19
C GLU A 21 -7.18 -0.04 11.32
N LEU A 22 -7.25 -0.14 9.98
CA LEU A 22 -6.60 0.79 9.06
C LEU A 22 -7.25 2.17 9.09
N VAL A 23 -8.58 2.26 9.16
CA VAL A 23 -9.30 3.53 9.37
C VAL A 23 -8.81 4.21 10.66
N GLY A 24 -8.80 3.46 11.77
CA GLY A 24 -8.31 3.95 13.05
C GLY A 24 -6.84 4.34 13.02
N PHE A 25 -6.02 3.57 12.30
CA PHE A 25 -4.58 3.82 12.14
C PHE A 25 -4.30 5.12 11.38
N GLN A 26 -5.05 5.42 10.31
CA GLN A 26 -4.91 6.69 9.57
C GLN A 26 -5.49 7.88 10.34
N GLY A 27 -6.33 7.64 11.37
CA GLY A 27 -7.04 8.70 12.08
C GLY A 27 -8.04 9.45 11.18
N ALA A 28 -8.45 8.83 10.07
CA ALA A 28 -9.40 9.40 9.14
C ALA A 28 -10.83 8.88 9.42
N PRO A 29 -11.88 9.65 9.10
CA PRO A 29 -13.23 9.10 9.04
C PRO A 29 -13.28 7.90 8.09
N GLU A 30 -14.21 6.97 8.33
CA GLU A 30 -14.53 5.91 7.38
C GLU A 30 -14.80 6.55 6.00
N PRO A 31 -13.98 6.26 4.97
CA PRO A 31 -14.10 6.98 3.70
C PRO A 31 -15.39 6.66 2.95
N ASN A 32 -15.96 5.47 3.17
CA ASN A 32 -17.19 5.01 2.51
C ASN A 32 -18.16 4.41 3.53
N PRO A 33 -18.79 5.24 4.39
CA PRO A 33 -19.57 4.76 5.54
C PRO A 33 -20.88 4.08 5.14
N ASP A 34 -21.52 4.57 4.06
CA ASP A 34 -22.78 4.02 3.54
C ASP A 34 -22.57 2.81 2.62
N TYR A 35 -21.31 2.49 2.31
CA TYR A 35 -21.00 1.37 1.45
C TYR A 35 -21.08 0.08 2.26
N SER A 36 -22.26 -0.54 2.30
CA SER A 36 -22.51 -1.82 2.99
C SER A 36 -22.16 -3.05 2.14
N GLY A 37 -21.49 -2.84 1.00
CA GLY A 37 -21.30 -3.86 -0.02
C GLY A 37 -20.11 -4.78 0.22
N SER A 38 -20.18 -5.94 -0.42
CA SER A 38 -19.16 -6.98 -0.52
C SER A 38 -17.84 -6.53 -1.16
N PHE A 39 -17.62 -5.23 -1.45
CA PHE A 39 -16.44 -4.66 -2.14
C PHE A 39 -15.40 -4.01 -1.21
N LYS A 40 -15.48 -4.28 0.11
CA LYS A 40 -14.45 -3.86 1.06
C LYS A 40 -13.32 -4.90 1.08
N TYR A 41 -12.07 -4.46 0.96
CA TYR A 41 -10.97 -5.35 1.32
C TYR A 41 -11.06 -5.64 2.81
N GLU A 42 -10.94 -6.91 3.17
CA GLU A 42 -11.06 -7.33 4.55
C GLU A 42 -9.76 -7.12 5.31
N LYS A 43 -8.63 -7.22 4.61
CA LYS A 43 -7.28 -7.07 5.16
C LYS A 43 -6.37 -6.33 4.21
N TYR A 44 -5.40 -5.64 4.79
CA TYR A 44 -4.38 -4.86 4.11
C TYR A 44 -3.02 -5.21 4.71
N ALA A 45 -2.03 -5.43 3.86
CA ALA A 45 -0.62 -5.38 4.22
C ALA A 45 -0.09 -4.00 3.85
N ILE A 46 0.29 -3.22 4.85
CA ILE A 46 0.76 -1.85 4.71
C ILE A 46 2.24 -1.78 5.10
N LEU A 47 3.07 -1.24 4.22
CA LEU A 47 4.39 -0.76 4.58
C LEU A 47 4.24 0.63 5.20
N VAL A 48 4.39 0.72 6.52
CA VAL A 48 4.40 1.99 7.26
C VAL A 48 5.80 2.57 7.18
N PHE A 49 5.99 3.66 6.45
CA PHE A 49 7.33 4.22 6.27
C PHE A 49 7.90 4.73 7.60
N ASP A 50 9.22 4.60 7.77
CA ASP A 50 9.94 5.11 8.95
C ASP A 50 9.80 6.65 9.10
N GLY A 51 9.51 7.33 7.98
CA GLY A 51 9.16 8.73 7.88
C GLY A 51 8.48 8.98 6.54
N SER A 52 7.88 10.16 6.34
CA SER A 52 7.23 10.45 5.05
C SER A 52 8.26 10.44 3.90
N GLN A 53 7.87 9.84 2.76
CA GLN A 53 8.73 9.68 1.60
C GLN A 53 8.06 10.26 0.36
N THR A 54 8.88 10.79 -0.56
CA THR A 54 8.40 11.15 -1.90
C THR A 54 8.27 9.89 -2.74
N VAL A 55 7.08 9.64 -3.27
CA VAL A 55 6.73 8.47 -4.07
C VAL A 55 6.23 8.90 -5.44
N THR A 56 6.86 8.36 -6.48
CA THR A 56 6.41 8.45 -7.87
C THR A 56 5.71 7.14 -8.25
N GLY A 57 4.52 7.24 -8.83
CA GLY A 57 3.76 6.08 -9.30
C GLY A 57 2.84 6.45 -10.47
N THR A 58 2.19 5.48 -11.09
CA THR A 58 1.12 5.74 -12.06
C THR A 58 0.00 6.57 -11.40
N SER A 59 -0.48 7.60 -12.09
CA SER A 59 -1.60 8.40 -11.61
C SER A 59 -2.89 7.59 -11.54
N GLY A 60 -3.80 7.92 -10.63
CA GLY A 60 -5.02 7.15 -10.44
C GLY A 60 -6.01 7.21 -11.60
N ASP A 61 -5.84 8.16 -12.52
CA ASP A 61 -6.60 8.24 -13.78
C ASP A 61 -5.94 7.43 -14.91
N GLY A 62 -4.76 6.83 -14.67
CA GLY A 62 -3.99 6.03 -15.62
C GLY A 62 -3.34 6.82 -16.74
N THR A 63 -3.41 8.16 -16.74
CA THR A 63 -2.94 8.98 -17.88
C THR A 63 -1.45 9.34 -17.82
N GLY A 64 -0.77 9.06 -16.71
CA GLY A 64 0.65 9.34 -16.58
C GLY A 64 1.22 8.93 -15.23
N MET A 65 2.19 9.73 -14.76
CA MET A 65 2.85 9.53 -13.48
C MET A 65 2.49 10.66 -12.53
N GLN A 66 2.29 10.32 -11.26
CA GLN A 66 2.08 11.23 -10.16
C GLN A 66 3.24 11.10 -9.17
N THR A 67 3.73 12.22 -8.68
CA THR A 67 4.70 12.27 -7.57
C THR A 67 4.08 13.00 -6.39
N GLY A 68 4.12 12.37 -5.21
CA GLY A 68 3.52 12.92 -3.99
C GLY A 68 4.27 12.47 -2.74
N SER A 69 3.95 13.10 -1.62
CA SER A 69 4.44 12.71 -0.30
C SER A 69 3.47 11.67 0.28
N ALA A 70 4.01 10.52 0.69
CA ALA A 70 3.27 9.41 1.27
C ALA A 70 3.83 9.06 2.66
N LYS A 71 3.00 8.42 3.49
CA LYS A 71 3.42 7.82 4.76
C LYS A 71 3.25 6.31 4.75
N LEU A 72 2.40 5.79 3.87
CA LEU A 72 2.06 4.39 3.76
C LEU A 72 2.21 3.93 2.30
N LEU A 73 2.48 2.65 2.11
CA LEU A 73 2.31 1.98 0.83
C LEU A 73 1.51 0.69 1.07
N CYS A 74 0.38 0.53 0.39
CA CYS A 74 -0.38 -0.71 0.43
C CYS A 74 0.25 -1.76 -0.48
N VAL A 75 0.96 -2.72 0.11
CA VAL A 75 1.74 -3.73 -0.60
C VAL A 75 1.02 -5.05 -0.80
N GLY A 76 -0.11 -5.24 -0.12
CA GLY A 76 -0.99 -6.38 -0.32
C GLY A 76 -2.38 -6.13 0.24
N ALA A 77 -3.37 -6.88 -0.25
CA ALA A 77 -4.74 -6.80 0.22
C ALA A 77 -5.45 -8.14 0.04
N TYR A 78 -6.49 -8.35 0.85
CA TYR A 78 -7.40 -9.47 0.69
C TYR A 78 -8.81 -8.94 0.41
N TYR A 79 -9.43 -9.49 -0.63
CA TYR A 79 -10.80 -9.22 -1.02
C TYR A 79 -11.59 -10.53 -1.21
N ALA A 80 -12.69 -10.70 -0.48
CA ALA A 80 -13.61 -11.81 -0.67
C ALA A 80 -14.72 -11.43 -1.66
N GLY A 81 -14.47 -11.61 -2.96
CA GLY A 81 -15.47 -11.43 -4.01
C GLY A 81 -15.26 -12.38 -5.19
N VAL A 82 -15.98 -12.14 -6.29
CA VAL A 82 -15.99 -13.01 -7.48
C VAL A 82 -14.59 -13.17 -8.09
N ASP A 83 -13.75 -12.13 -7.99
CA ASP A 83 -12.34 -12.13 -8.37
C ASP A 83 -11.46 -11.94 -7.13
N SER A 84 -11.58 -12.85 -6.15
CA SER A 84 -10.84 -12.75 -4.90
C SER A 84 -9.34 -12.64 -5.15
N VAL A 85 -8.73 -11.55 -4.69
CA VAL A 85 -7.29 -11.39 -4.63
C VAL A 85 -6.90 -11.56 -3.17
N ASP A 86 -6.00 -12.51 -2.90
CA ASP A 86 -5.39 -12.67 -1.59
C ASP A 86 -3.87 -12.66 -1.72
N THR A 87 -3.27 -11.49 -1.49
CA THR A 87 -1.80 -11.35 -1.42
C THR A 87 -1.31 -11.30 0.02
N ILE A 88 -2.20 -11.37 1.02
CA ILE A 88 -1.83 -11.29 2.44
C ILE A 88 -0.85 -12.38 2.86
N PRO A 89 -0.97 -13.66 2.44
CA PRO A 89 -0.04 -14.71 2.84
C PRO A 89 1.43 -14.39 2.56
N GLU A 90 1.75 -13.65 1.49
CA GLU A 90 3.11 -13.25 1.14
C GLU A 90 3.73 -12.30 2.18
N TRP A 91 2.90 -11.51 2.86
CA TRP A 91 3.32 -10.49 3.82
C TRP A 91 3.27 -10.94 5.28
N VAL A 92 2.61 -12.06 5.58
CA VAL A 92 2.51 -12.62 6.95
C VAL A 92 3.89 -12.81 7.61
N PRO A 93 4.92 -13.36 6.94
CA PRO A 93 6.24 -13.54 7.56
C PRO A 93 6.94 -12.24 7.96
N TYR A 94 6.50 -11.10 7.41
CA TYR A 94 7.08 -9.77 7.63
C TYR A 94 6.27 -8.90 8.59
N ASN A 95 5.09 -9.35 9.05
CA ASN A 95 4.25 -8.54 9.93
C ASN A 95 4.99 -8.13 11.22
N GLY A 96 5.08 -6.82 11.47
CA GLY A 96 5.83 -6.23 12.58
C GLY A 96 7.33 -6.07 12.35
N LYS A 97 7.86 -6.50 11.20
CA LYS A 97 9.28 -6.38 10.86
C LYS A 97 9.54 -5.18 9.97
N ARG A 98 10.72 -4.59 10.13
CA ARG A 98 11.25 -3.60 9.20
C ARG A 98 11.71 -4.28 7.92
N VAL A 99 11.33 -3.71 6.79
CA VAL A 99 11.71 -4.18 5.46
C VAL A 99 12.18 -3.02 4.60
N VAL A 100 12.92 -3.35 3.54
CA VAL A 100 13.26 -2.44 2.45
C VAL A 100 12.70 -3.00 1.15
N VAL A 101 11.87 -2.22 0.48
CA VAL A 101 11.22 -2.57 -0.78
C VAL A 101 11.79 -1.72 -1.91
N ALA A 102 12.18 -2.35 -3.02
CA ALA A 102 12.65 -1.69 -4.22
C ALA A 102 11.65 -1.86 -5.36
N ALA A 103 11.09 -0.75 -5.85
CA ALA A 103 10.03 -0.73 -6.86
C ALA A 103 10.31 0.31 -7.94
N THR A 104 9.90 0.04 -9.18
CA THR A 104 9.84 1.07 -10.22
C THR A 104 8.59 1.94 -10.03
N ALA A 105 8.53 3.09 -10.71
CA ALA A 105 7.31 3.90 -10.71
C ALA A 105 6.12 3.19 -11.36
N GLY A 106 6.34 2.20 -12.24
CA GLY A 106 5.25 1.41 -12.83
C GLY A 106 4.67 0.36 -11.89
N ASP A 107 5.41 -0.02 -10.83
CA ASP A 107 4.94 -1.00 -9.85
C ASP A 107 4.10 -0.37 -8.72
N VAL A 108 3.95 0.96 -8.75
CA VAL A 108 3.25 1.75 -7.74
C VAL A 108 2.17 2.61 -8.40
N GLY A 109 0.97 2.63 -7.84
CA GLY A 109 -0.15 3.44 -8.32
C GLY A 109 -0.73 4.33 -7.23
N TRP A 110 -1.00 5.60 -7.56
CA TRP A 110 -1.74 6.51 -6.70
C TRP A 110 -3.25 6.31 -6.88
N PRO A 111 -4.07 6.38 -5.81
CA PRO A 111 -5.52 6.30 -5.93
C PRO A 111 -6.12 7.50 -6.66
N SER A 112 -7.20 7.25 -7.42
CA SER A 112 -8.16 8.28 -7.86
C SER A 112 -9.47 8.27 -7.06
N ASP A 113 -9.63 7.29 -6.16
CA ASP A 113 -10.82 7.05 -5.35
C ASP A 113 -10.57 7.25 -3.85
N THR A 114 -11.60 6.99 -3.05
CA THR A 114 -11.56 7.08 -1.58
C THR A 114 -11.26 5.73 -0.91
N SER A 115 -10.75 4.73 -1.64
CA SER A 115 -10.46 3.42 -1.05
C SER A 115 -9.27 3.49 -0.06
N LEU A 116 -9.21 2.56 0.89
CA LEU A 116 -8.11 2.50 1.86
C LEU A 116 -6.82 1.90 1.24
N PRO A 117 -5.62 2.26 1.76
CA PRO A 117 -5.39 3.43 2.61
C PRO A 117 -5.70 4.73 1.85
N VAL A 118 -6.43 5.65 2.49
CA VAL A 118 -6.96 6.85 1.81
C VAL A 118 -5.82 7.75 1.39
N GLY A 119 -5.79 8.10 0.09
CA GLY A 119 -4.81 9.03 -0.46
C GLY A 119 -3.37 8.52 -0.47
N GLU A 120 -3.15 7.25 -0.16
CA GLU A 120 -1.81 6.64 -0.11
C GLU A 120 -1.65 5.66 -1.28
N PRO A 121 -0.43 5.51 -1.82
CA PRO A 121 -0.19 4.65 -2.97
C PRO A 121 -0.37 3.16 -2.66
N ARG A 122 -0.58 2.37 -3.72
CA ARG A 122 -0.70 0.91 -3.70
C ARG A 122 0.29 0.26 -4.66
N GLY A 123 0.54 -1.01 -4.46
CA GLY A 123 1.53 -1.78 -5.20
C GLY A 123 2.81 -1.93 -4.39
N GLY A 124 3.93 -2.18 -5.04
CA GLY A 124 5.15 -2.50 -4.33
C GLY A 124 6.23 -3.00 -5.25
N GLY A 125 7.19 -3.72 -4.70
CA GLY A 125 8.28 -4.27 -5.49
C GLY A 125 8.98 -5.37 -4.71
N GLU A 126 10.23 -5.59 -5.06
CA GLU A 126 11.04 -6.64 -4.46
C GLU A 126 11.47 -6.25 -3.05
N ILE A 127 11.28 -7.15 -2.07
CA ILE A 127 11.90 -7.02 -0.75
C ILE A 127 13.40 -7.29 -0.92
N ILE A 128 14.22 -6.28 -0.68
CA ILE A 128 15.69 -6.38 -0.78
C ILE A 128 16.36 -6.49 0.60
N TYR A 129 15.58 -6.34 1.68
CA TYR A 129 16.01 -6.56 3.06
C TYR A 129 14.79 -6.76 3.98
N ALA A 130 14.94 -7.61 5.00
CA ALA A 130 13.98 -7.78 6.09
C ALA A 130 14.71 -8.16 7.39
N GLU A 131 14.23 -7.66 8.53
CA GLU A 131 14.66 -8.05 9.88
C GLU A 131 14.06 -9.38 10.37
#